data_AF-C6JS14-F1
#
_entry.id   AF-C6JS14-F1
#
_cell.length_a   1.000
_cell.length_b   1.000
_cell.length_c   1.000
_cell.angle_alpha   90.00
_cell.angle_beta   90.00
_cell.angle_gamma   90.00
#
_symmetry.space_group_name_H-M   'P 1'
#
loop_
_entity.id
_entity.type
_entity.pdbx_description
1 polymer ?
#
loop_
_entity_poly.entity_id
_entity_poly.type
_entity_poly.pdbx_seq_one_letter_code
_entity_poly.pdbx_strand_id
1 'polypeptide(L)'
;PPKNDYERRRDAQVAAYPPGFTPSPRGRASKRKKTGDKMAPGSMTSKRVRAEGSELTKMTKAMGRRMPIAVAEGKRRPHEPVQAAKFASEAGVIIRDKVPVLTHWKHYKRDEQYYKNFVGKLSGRLAINQEDKATEEACTDMLRSGVRQLRYRLKKKYFIGVPADQIRTTSPVPSMTDQQWRALVANWTDPKNMKERTNNVEPSLDANEELDAVEAFKACHTSSKHGLTEPAREAI
;
A
#
# COMPACT_ATOMS: atom_id res chain seq x y z
N PRO A 1 1.90 -61.47 -14.28
CA PRO A 1 2.53 -60.15 -14.51
C PRO A 1 3.47 -59.80 -13.34
N PRO A 2 4.68 -59.27 -13.58
CA PRO A 2 5.52 -58.78 -12.49
C PRO A 2 4.83 -57.59 -11.81
N LYS A 3 4.69 -57.64 -10.49
CA LYS A 3 4.10 -56.55 -9.69
C LYS A 3 4.87 -55.26 -9.95
N ASN A 4 4.13 -54.18 -10.20
CA ASN A 4 4.72 -52.86 -10.41
C ASN A 4 5.30 -52.31 -9.08
N ASP A 5 6.19 -51.32 -9.18
CA ASP A 5 6.86 -50.73 -8.02
C ASP A 5 5.89 -50.12 -7.00
N TYR A 6 4.69 -49.74 -7.44
CA TYR A 6 3.64 -49.21 -6.58
C TYR A 6 3.03 -50.30 -5.68
N GLU A 7 2.72 -51.46 -6.25
CA GLU A 7 2.22 -52.63 -5.52
C GLU A 7 3.26 -53.16 -4.54
N ARG A 8 4.55 -53.15 -4.94
CA ARG A 8 5.65 -53.58 -4.07
C ARG A 8 5.84 -52.64 -2.87
N ARG A 9 5.70 -51.32 -3.07
CA ARG A 9 5.75 -50.32 -2.00
C ARG A 9 4.53 -50.38 -1.08
N ARG A 10 3.34 -50.66 -1.63
CA ARG A 10 2.11 -50.84 -0.85
C ARG A 10 2.20 -52.04 0.08
N ASP A 11 2.67 -53.18 -0.44
CA ASP A 11 2.84 -54.40 0.35
C ASP A 11 3.90 -54.21 1.46
N ALA A 12 4.98 -53.47 1.19
CA ALA A 12 6.00 -53.11 2.18
C ALA A 12 5.47 -52.17 3.28
N GLN A 13 4.55 -51.26 2.95
CA GLN A 13 3.91 -50.36 3.91
C GLN A 13 2.92 -51.10 4.83
N VAL A 14 2.27 -52.16 4.33
CA VAL A 14 1.32 -52.98 5.10
C VAL A 14 2.05 -53.93 6.06
N ALA A 15 3.24 -54.42 5.70
CA ALA A 15 4.07 -55.27 6.56
C ALA A 15 4.69 -54.53 7.77
N ALA A 16 4.71 -53.19 7.77
CA ALA A 16 5.31 -52.38 8.83
C ALA A 16 4.38 -52.10 10.03
N TYR A 17 3.14 -52.60 10.02
CA TYR A 17 2.19 -52.40 11.12
C TYR A 17 2.07 -53.65 11.99
N PRO A 18 2.12 -53.52 13.33
CA PRO A 18 1.88 -54.64 14.23
C PRO A 18 0.43 -55.18 14.06
N PRO A 19 0.22 -56.49 14.25
CA PRO A 19 -1.09 -57.11 14.09
C PRO A 19 -2.10 -56.48 15.06
N GLY A 20 -3.15 -55.84 14.52
CA GLY A 20 -4.23 -55.21 15.28
C GLY A 20 -4.48 -53.73 15.02
N PHE A 21 -3.68 -53.05 14.19
CA PHE A 21 -3.89 -51.62 13.88
C PHE A 21 -4.35 -51.40 12.43
N THR A 22 -5.65 -51.19 12.21
CA THR A 22 -6.20 -50.75 10.91
C THR A 22 -6.47 -49.24 10.90
N PRO A 23 -5.94 -48.46 9.93
CA PRO A 23 -6.33 -47.07 9.76
C PRO A 23 -7.78 -46.94 9.29
N SER A 24 -8.62 -46.24 10.06
CA SER A 24 -10.01 -45.92 9.72
C SER A 24 -10.08 -44.97 8.50
N PRO A 25 -10.90 -45.25 7.47
CA PRO A 25 -11.08 -44.34 6.34
C PRO A 25 -11.87 -43.09 6.79
N ARG A 26 -11.24 -41.91 6.80
CA ARG A 26 -11.97 -40.63 6.89
C ARG A 26 -12.47 -40.26 5.50
N GLY A 27 -13.79 -40.26 5.32
CA GLY A 27 -14.42 -39.79 4.09
C GLY A 27 -15.94 -39.71 4.19
N ARG A 28 -16.48 -38.82 5.02
CA ARG A 28 -17.93 -38.52 4.99
C ARG A 28 -18.20 -37.48 3.91
N ALA A 29 -18.50 -37.97 2.71
CA ALA A 29 -19.05 -37.18 1.61
C ALA A 29 -20.46 -36.69 1.99
N SER A 30 -20.64 -35.38 2.15
CA SER A 30 -21.98 -34.78 2.23
C SER A 30 -22.41 -34.37 0.83
N LYS A 31 -23.46 -35.04 0.32
CA LYS A 31 -24.07 -34.80 -0.99
C LYS A 31 -24.65 -33.38 -1.05
N ARG A 32 -24.09 -32.54 -1.92
CA ARG A 32 -24.67 -31.23 -2.27
C ARG A 32 -25.76 -31.46 -3.34
N LYS A 33 -27.04 -31.29 -2.96
CA LYS A 33 -28.18 -31.21 -3.88
C LYS A 33 -27.93 -30.08 -4.89
N LYS A 34 -27.93 -30.40 -6.19
CA LYS A 34 -28.08 -29.43 -7.28
C LYS A 34 -29.58 -29.12 -7.41
N THR A 35 -30.02 -28.02 -6.81
CA THR A 35 -31.23 -27.32 -7.26
C THR A 35 -30.76 -26.24 -8.22
N GLY A 36 -31.19 -26.36 -9.47
CA GLY A 36 -30.89 -25.38 -10.51
C GLY A 36 -31.82 -24.18 -10.35
N ASP A 37 -31.26 -23.06 -9.90
CA ASP A 37 -31.80 -21.74 -10.18
C ASP A 37 -30.91 -21.06 -11.23
N LYS A 38 -31.54 -20.60 -12.30
CA LYS A 38 -30.90 -19.87 -13.40
C LYS A 38 -30.43 -18.51 -12.88
N MET A 39 -29.13 -18.28 -12.76
CA MET A 39 -28.57 -16.97 -12.43
C MET A 39 -27.99 -16.31 -13.69
N ALA A 40 -28.44 -15.08 -13.95
CA ALA A 40 -27.95 -14.20 -15.01
C ALA A 40 -26.50 -13.75 -14.76
N PRO A 41 -25.72 -13.41 -15.81
CA PRO A 41 -24.32 -13.06 -15.66
C PRO A 41 -24.16 -11.59 -15.20
N GLY A 42 -23.82 -11.41 -13.93
CA GLY A 42 -23.50 -10.11 -13.34
C GLY A 42 -22.39 -10.26 -12.30
N SER A 43 -21.19 -9.79 -12.65
CA SER A 43 -19.93 -9.87 -11.91
C SER A 43 -20.01 -9.47 -10.42
N MET A 44 -19.83 -10.45 -9.52
CA MET A 44 -19.53 -10.19 -8.11
C MET A 44 -18.03 -9.92 -7.94
N THR A 45 -17.60 -8.70 -8.20
CA THR A 45 -16.34 -8.23 -7.60
C THR A 45 -16.62 -7.99 -6.11
N SER A 46 -16.18 -8.90 -5.24
CA SER A 46 -16.21 -8.63 -3.80
C SER A 46 -15.35 -7.39 -3.58
N LYS A 47 -15.97 -6.25 -3.28
CA LYS A 47 -15.25 -5.02 -2.91
C LYS A 47 -14.36 -5.41 -1.72
N ARG A 48 -13.04 -5.51 -1.92
CA ARG A 48 -12.09 -5.67 -0.82
C ARG A 48 -12.39 -4.55 0.18
N VAL A 49 -12.85 -4.93 1.36
CA VAL A 49 -12.99 -3.97 2.47
C VAL A 49 -11.62 -3.33 2.66
N ARG A 50 -11.58 -2.00 2.79
CA ARG A 50 -10.33 -1.27 3.01
C ARG A 50 -9.61 -1.90 4.20
N ALA A 51 -8.46 -2.51 3.95
CA ALA A 51 -7.61 -3.00 5.03
C ALA A 51 -6.99 -1.77 5.72
N GLU A 52 -7.62 -1.26 6.77
CA GLU A 52 -7.17 -0.08 7.52
C GLU A 52 -5.94 -0.35 8.41
N GLY A 53 -5.14 -1.37 8.09
CA GLY A 53 -4.11 -1.86 9.01
C GLY A 53 -4.71 -2.44 10.30
N SER A 54 -5.95 -2.93 10.25
CA SER A 54 -6.69 -3.41 11.43
C SER A 54 -5.97 -4.54 12.18
N GLU A 55 -5.30 -5.44 11.47
CA GLU A 55 -4.45 -6.47 12.09
C GLU A 55 -3.26 -5.87 12.82
N LEU A 56 -2.59 -4.88 12.23
CA LEU A 56 -1.49 -4.18 12.87
C LEU A 56 -1.98 -3.41 14.11
N THR A 57 -3.18 -2.84 14.09
CA THR A 57 -3.80 -2.21 15.27
C THR A 57 -4.12 -3.24 16.35
N LYS A 58 -4.64 -4.41 15.98
CA LYS A 58 -4.88 -5.54 16.90
C LYS A 58 -3.59 -6.01 17.57
N MET A 59 -2.49 -6.13 16.81
CA MET A 59 -1.17 -6.48 17.36
C MET A 59 -0.69 -5.46 18.40
N THR A 60 -0.83 -4.16 18.12
CA THR A 60 -0.41 -3.11 19.08
C THR A 60 -1.27 -3.11 20.35
N LYS A 61 -2.58 -3.35 20.21
CA LYS A 61 -3.49 -3.53 21.35
C LYS A 61 -3.12 -4.75 22.18
N ALA A 62 -2.80 -5.87 21.53
CA ALA A 62 -2.37 -7.10 22.22
C ALA A 62 -1.04 -6.93 22.95
N MET A 63 -0.10 -6.13 22.42
CA MET A 63 1.16 -5.82 23.11
C MET A 63 1.00 -4.87 24.31
N GLY A 64 -0.16 -4.22 24.49
CA GLY A 64 -0.42 -3.28 25.58
C GLY A 64 0.39 -1.97 25.54
N ARG A 65 1.35 -1.84 24.61
CA ARG A 65 2.19 -0.65 24.42
C ARG A 65 2.33 -0.28 22.95
N ARG A 66 2.59 1.01 22.69
CA ARG A 66 2.90 1.51 21.34
C ARG A 66 4.29 1.02 20.93
N MET A 67 4.45 0.68 19.65
CA MET A 67 5.75 0.25 19.12
C MET A 67 6.71 1.45 19.05
N PRO A 68 7.91 1.38 19.65
CA PRO A 68 8.92 2.42 19.53
C PRO A 68 9.44 2.46 18.09
N ILE A 69 9.59 3.67 17.57
CA ILE A 69 10.14 3.94 16.26
C ILE A 69 11.39 4.80 16.46
N ALA A 70 12.53 4.26 16.07
CA ALA A 70 13.79 4.99 16.04
C ALA A 70 14.34 4.97 14.62
N VAL A 71 14.73 6.14 14.11
CA VAL A 71 15.30 6.29 12.77
C VAL A 71 16.73 6.77 12.91
N ALA A 72 17.66 6.11 12.21
CA ALA A 72 19.04 6.55 12.17
C ALA A 72 19.16 7.82 11.31
N GLU A 73 20.09 8.71 11.66
CA GLU A 73 20.31 9.97 10.94
C GLU A 73 20.55 9.73 9.43
N GLY A 74 19.88 10.54 8.60
CA GLY A 74 19.94 10.43 7.14
C GLY A 74 19.17 9.26 6.53
N LYS A 75 18.50 8.41 7.33
CA LYS A 75 17.59 7.37 6.84
C LYS A 75 16.15 7.87 6.86
N ARG A 76 15.36 7.44 5.87
CA ARG A 76 13.93 7.79 5.76
C ARG A 76 13.02 6.86 6.57
N ARG A 77 13.53 5.70 6.99
CA ARG A 77 12.78 4.65 7.65
C ARG A 77 13.61 4.03 8.78
N PRO A 78 12.96 3.47 9.80
CA PRO A 78 13.61 2.63 10.81
C PRO A 78 14.40 1.49 10.16
N HIS A 79 15.49 1.08 10.81
CA HIS A 79 16.31 -0.04 10.34
C HIS A 79 15.55 -1.37 10.43
N GLU A 80 14.84 -1.57 11.53
CA GLU A 80 14.06 -2.78 11.77
C GLU A 80 12.88 -2.88 10.79
N PRO A 81 12.78 -3.96 10.00
CA PRO A 81 11.80 -4.07 8.91
C PRO A 81 10.36 -4.07 9.43
N VAL A 82 10.11 -4.69 10.59
CA VAL A 82 8.78 -4.71 11.23
C VAL A 82 8.37 -3.29 11.66
N GLN A 83 9.29 -2.53 12.24
CA GLN A 83 9.07 -1.14 12.63
C GLN A 83 8.82 -0.26 11.40
N ALA A 84 9.62 -0.44 10.34
CA ALA A 84 9.48 0.31 9.09
C ALA A 84 8.13 0.03 8.40
N ALA A 85 7.71 -1.22 8.32
CA ALA A 85 6.42 -1.61 7.75
C ALA A 85 5.25 -1.01 8.54
N LYS A 86 5.35 -1.05 9.88
CA LYS A 86 4.34 -0.48 10.77
C LYS A 86 4.27 1.04 10.65
N PHE A 87 5.42 1.71 10.70
CA PHE A 87 5.54 3.16 10.53
C PHE A 87 4.93 3.62 9.19
N ALA A 88 5.31 2.99 8.09
CA ALA A 88 4.78 3.32 6.76
C ALA A 88 3.27 3.09 6.65
N SER A 89 2.76 2.00 7.24
CA SER A 89 1.34 1.66 7.20
C SER A 89 0.48 2.67 7.97
N GLU A 90 0.86 2.97 9.22
CA GLU A 90 0.12 3.91 10.07
C GLU A 90 0.19 5.35 9.53
N ALA A 91 1.39 5.79 9.12
CA ALA A 91 1.56 7.09 8.48
C ALA A 91 0.72 7.20 7.20
N GLY A 92 0.73 6.15 6.37
CA GLY A 92 -0.04 6.12 5.13
C GLY A 92 -1.56 6.22 5.35
N VAL A 93 -2.09 5.56 6.38
CA VAL A 93 -3.53 5.66 6.75
C VAL A 93 -3.86 7.09 7.18
N ILE A 94 -3.06 7.67 8.07
CA ILE A 94 -3.28 9.05 8.55
C ILE A 94 -3.25 10.05 7.39
N ILE A 95 -2.27 9.93 6.48
CA ILE A 95 -2.15 10.85 5.34
C ILE A 95 -3.38 10.77 4.44
N ARG A 96 -3.90 9.58 4.15
CA ARG A 96 -5.06 9.41 3.25
C ARG A 96 -6.34 9.98 3.85
N ASP A 97 -6.56 9.73 5.14
CA ASP A 97 -7.88 9.95 5.75
C ASP A 97 -7.95 11.28 6.52
N LYS A 98 -6.81 11.86 6.93
CA LYS A 98 -6.79 13.00 7.87
C LYS A 98 -5.94 14.18 7.43
N VAL A 99 -5.08 14.03 6.42
CA VAL A 99 -4.25 15.14 5.92
C VAL A 99 -4.90 15.74 4.67
N PRO A 100 -5.15 17.06 4.63
CA PRO A 100 -5.70 17.72 3.46
C PRO A 100 -4.67 17.74 2.32
N VAL A 101 -5.15 17.69 1.08
CA VAL A 101 -4.29 17.66 -0.11
C VAL A 101 -4.18 19.05 -0.72
N LEU A 102 -3.13 19.78 -0.34
CA LEU A 102 -2.82 21.10 -0.89
C LEU A 102 -2.17 20.98 -2.29
N THR A 103 -2.04 22.11 -2.99
CA THR A 103 -1.48 22.23 -4.35
C THR A 103 0.04 22.20 -4.42
N HIS A 104 0.77 22.58 -3.38
CA HIS A 104 2.24 22.62 -3.39
C HIS A 104 2.84 22.32 -2.02
N TRP A 105 4.00 21.64 -1.98
CA TRP A 105 4.66 21.27 -0.72
C TRP A 105 4.97 22.48 0.18
N LYS A 106 5.29 23.62 -0.43
CA LYS A 106 5.56 24.90 0.27
C LYS A 106 4.43 25.32 1.22
N HIS A 107 3.16 25.02 0.91
CA HIS A 107 2.05 25.39 1.80
C HIS A 107 2.08 24.61 3.12
N TYR A 108 2.47 23.33 3.07
CA TYR A 108 2.64 22.53 4.29
C TYR A 108 3.81 23.02 5.16
N LYS A 109 4.84 23.63 4.55
CA LYS A 109 5.96 24.22 5.29
C LYS A 109 5.64 25.56 5.94
N ARG A 110 4.68 26.32 5.39
CA ARG A 110 4.26 27.61 5.95
C ARG A 110 3.41 27.41 7.20
N ASP A 111 2.49 26.46 7.13
CA ASP A 111 1.54 26.18 8.21
C ASP A 111 1.98 24.93 8.98
N GLU A 112 2.61 25.14 10.12
CA GLU A 112 3.10 24.06 10.98
C GLU A 112 1.98 23.15 11.51
N GLN A 113 0.73 23.65 11.52
CA GLN A 113 -0.46 22.91 11.96
C GLN A 113 -0.64 21.58 11.22
N TYR A 114 -0.32 21.51 9.92
CA TYR A 114 -0.45 20.26 9.17
C TYR A 114 0.54 19.19 9.63
N TYR A 115 1.78 19.60 9.88
CA TYR A 115 2.82 18.71 10.40
C TYR A 115 2.49 18.27 11.82
N LYS A 116 2.17 19.21 12.72
CA LYS A 116 1.80 18.94 14.11
C LYS A 116 0.58 18.01 14.22
N ASN A 117 -0.45 18.22 13.39
CA ASN A 117 -1.63 17.34 13.34
C ASN A 117 -1.28 15.92 12.85
N PHE A 118 -0.40 15.81 11.85
CA PHE A 118 0.07 14.51 11.35
C PHE A 118 0.89 13.76 12.40
N VAL A 119 1.92 14.41 12.97
CA VAL A 119 2.79 13.81 13.99
C VAL A 119 2.01 13.50 15.26
N GLY A 120 1.12 14.39 15.72
CA GLY A 120 0.29 14.15 16.89
C GLY A 120 -0.64 12.93 16.75
N LYS A 121 -1.21 12.71 15.54
CA LYS A 121 -1.98 11.50 15.26
C LYS A 121 -1.10 10.26 15.19
N LEU A 122 0.11 10.40 14.65
CA LEU A 122 1.05 9.30 14.52
C LEU A 122 1.63 8.87 15.88
N SER A 123 1.94 9.83 16.76
CA SER A 123 2.39 9.59 18.14
C SER A 123 1.27 8.99 19.01
N GLY A 124 0.01 9.20 18.65
CA GLY A 124 -1.13 8.47 19.23
C GLY A 124 -1.12 6.96 18.91
N ARG A 125 -0.50 6.55 17.79
CA ARG A 125 -0.45 5.15 17.33
C ARG A 125 0.88 4.45 17.56
N LEU A 126 1.98 5.21 17.55
CA LEU A 126 3.36 4.74 17.66
C LEU A 126 4.10 5.54 18.74
N ALA A 127 5.12 4.94 19.37
CA ALA A 127 5.98 5.67 20.28
C ALA A 127 7.11 6.32 19.46
N ILE A 128 6.94 7.62 19.17
CA ILE A 128 7.84 8.42 18.32
C ILE A 128 8.50 9.48 19.18
N ASN A 129 9.83 9.55 19.10
CA ASN A 129 10.61 10.61 19.74
C ASN A 129 10.52 11.87 18.87
N GLN A 130 9.81 12.89 19.33
CA GLN A 130 9.62 14.14 18.58
C GLN A 130 10.81 15.10 18.70
N GLU A 131 11.69 14.87 19.68
CA GLU A 131 12.91 15.66 19.92
C GLU A 131 14.06 15.22 19.02
N ASP A 132 13.99 14.01 18.45
CA ASP A 132 15.02 13.49 17.57
C ASP A 132 14.84 14.02 16.15
N LYS A 133 15.88 14.71 15.66
CA LYS A 133 15.90 15.32 14.33
C LYS A 133 15.78 14.28 13.21
N ALA A 134 16.40 13.11 13.37
CA ALA A 134 16.32 12.05 12.35
C ALA A 134 14.88 11.54 12.18
N THR A 135 14.18 11.39 13.31
CA THR A 135 12.76 11.00 13.34
C THR A 135 11.85 12.10 12.78
N GLU A 136 12.14 13.37 13.05
CA GLU A 136 11.43 14.53 12.48
C GLU A 136 11.54 14.54 10.94
N GLU A 137 12.76 14.36 10.42
CA GLU A 137 13.06 14.30 8.99
C GLU A 137 12.35 13.12 8.32
N ALA A 138 12.35 11.95 8.95
CA ALA A 138 11.64 10.77 8.45
C ALA A 138 10.12 10.98 8.40
N CYS A 139 9.53 11.59 9.44
CA CYS A 139 8.11 11.94 9.45
C CYS A 139 7.77 12.96 8.34
N THR A 140 8.64 13.95 8.14
CA THR A 140 8.49 14.96 7.09
C THR A 140 8.55 14.35 5.69
N ASP A 141 9.50 13.45 5.43
CA ASP A 141 9.62 12.73 4.16
C ASP A 141 8.40 11.83 3.90
N MET A 142 7.92 11.14 4.94
CA MET A 142 6.70 10.34 4.85
C MET A 142 5.47 11.18 4.52
N LEU A 143 5.30 12.32 5.17
CA LEU A 143 4.22 13.25 4.87
C LEU A 143 4.30 13.74 3.42
N ARG A 144 5.49 14.23 3.01
CA ARG A 144 5.74 14.77 1.67
C ARG A 144 5.50 13.74 0.57
N SER A 145 6.03 12.53 0.73
CA SER A 145 5.86 11.45 -0.25
C SER A 145 4.40 10.97 -0.30
N GLY A 146 3.75 10.83 0.85
CA GLY A 146 2.36 10.40 0.94
C GLY A 146 1.37 11.38 0.30
N VAL A 147 1.49 12.69 0.58
CA VAL A 147 0.61 13.70 -0.06
C VAL A 147 0.89 13.83 -1.55
N ARG A 148 2.15 13.67 -2.00
CA ARG A 148 2.49 13.61 -3.43
C ARG A 148 1.79 12.44 -4.12
N GLN A 149 1.89 11.23 -3.55
CA GLN A 149 1.24 10.04 -4.10
C GLN A 149 -0.28 10.17 -4.10
N LEU A 150 -0.87 10.71 -3.03
CA LEU A 150 -2.30 10.92 -2.94
C LEU A 150 -2.78 11.89 -4.04
N ARG A 151 -2.06 12.99 -4.24
CA ARG A 151 -2.34 13.94 -5.32
C ARG A 151 -2.26 13.29 -6.71
N TYR A 152 -1.21 12.51 -6.97
CA TYR A 152 -1.06 11.79 -8.24
C TYR A 152 -2.23 10.83 -8.49
N ARG A 153 -2.62 10.05 -7.48
CA ARG A 153 -3.77 9.13 -7.57
C ARG A 153 -5.08 9.87 -7.87
N LEU A 154 -5.27 11.05 -7.27
CA LEU A 154 -6.43 11.91 -7.54
C LEU A 154 -6.43 12.43 -8.98
N LYS A 155 -5.28 12.96 -9.44
CA LYS A 155 -5.11 13.43 -10.81
C LYS A 155 -5.40 12.32 -11.81
N LYS A 156 -4.79 11.15 -11.63
CA LYS A 156 -4.96 9.98 -12.51
C LYS A 156 -6.41 9.51 -12.61
N LYS A 157 -7.15 9.52 -11.50
CA LYS A 157 -8.52 8.96 -11.45
C LYS A 157 -9.62 9.93 -11.88
N TYR A 158 -9.47 11.22 -11.58
CA TYR A 158 -10.56 12.19 -11.71
C TYR A 158 -10.27 13.34 -12.69
N PHE A 159 -9.07 13.38 -13.27
CA PHE A 159 -8.65 14.47 -14.16
C PHE A 159 -8.08 13.95 -15.48
N ILE A 160 -7.16 12.98 -15.45
CA ILE A 160 -6.59 12.39 -16.68
C ILE A 160 -7.69 11.61 -17.40
N GLY A 161 -7.91 11.91 -18.69
CA GLY A 161 -8.92 11.24 -19.52
C GLY A 161 -10.37 11.67 -19.26
N VAL A 162 -10.60 12.64 -18.37
CA VAL A 162 -11.94 13.17 -18.07
C VAL A 162 -12.13 14.49 -18.85
N PRO A 163 -13.21 14.65 -19.63
CA PRO A 163 -13.46 15.90 -20.33
C PRO A 163 -13.83 17.00 -19.32
N ALA A 164 -13.54 18.26 -19.67
CA ALA A 164 -13.52 19.36 -18.70
C ALA A 164 -14.88 19.64 -18.05
N ASP A 165 -15.96 19.38 -18.79
CA ASP A 165 -17.36 19.47 -18.37
C ASP A 165 -17.76 18.41 -17.32
N GLN A 166 -17.06 17.27 -17.30
CA GLN A 166 -17.34 16.16 -16.37
C GLN A 166 -16.42 16.16 -15.15
N ILE A 167 -15.49 17.11 -15.04
CA ILE A 167 -14.64 17.23 -13.86
C ILE A 167 -15.52 17.65 -12.68
N ARG A 168 -15.50 16.82 -11.64
CA ARG A 168 -16.28 17.05 -10.43
C ARG A 168 -15.95 18.41 -9.81
N THR A 169 -16.98 19.14 -9.38
CA THR A 169 -16.82 20.40 -8.63
C THR A 169 -16.66 20.19 -7.12
N THR A 170 -16.99 18.98 -6.64
CA THR A 170 -16.93 18.55 -5.24
C THR A 170 -15.75 17.61 -4.99
N SER A 171 -15.22 17.65 -3.77
CA SER A 171 -14.09 16.84 -3.35
C SER A 171 -14.43 15.35 -3.42
N PRO A 172 -13.60 14.53 -4.11
CA PRO A 172 -13.80 13.09 -4.18
C PRO A 172 -13.36 12.36 -2.90
N VAL A 173 -12.74 13.05 -1.94
CA VAL A 173 -12.18 12.46 -0.72
C VAL A 173 -12.60 13.25 0.52
N PRO A 174 -13.05 12.60 1.60
CA PRO A 174 -13.53 13.28 2.81
C PRO A 174 -12.43 14.02 3.60
N SER A 175 -11.15 13.72 3.36
CA SER A 175 -10.02 14.40 4.03
C SER A 175 -9.72 15.80 3.46
N MET A 176 -10.41 16.21 2.40
CA MET A 176 -10.15 17.45 1.67
C MET A 176 -11.44 18.23 1.45
N THR A 177 -11.37 19.55 1.57
CA THR A 177 -12.50 20.45 1.31
C THR A 177 -12.70 20.67 -0.20
N ASP A 178 -13.92 21.03 -0.59
CA ASP A 178 -14.23 21.33 -2.00
C ASP A 178 -13.39 22.49 -2.55
N GLN A 179 -13.05 23.47 -1.71
CA GLN A 179 -12.17 24.58 -2.09
C GLN A 179 -10.76 24.09 -2.43
N GLN A 180 -10.21 23.19 -1.61
CA GLN A 180 -8.89 22.58 -1.86
C GLN A 180 -8.90 21.73 -3.13
N TRP A 181 -9.99 21.00 -3.38
CA TRP A 181 -10.17 20.24 -4.62
C TRP A 181 -10.16 21.14 -5.85
N ARG A 182 -10.95 22.23 -5.84
CA ARG A 182 -10.99 23.19 -6.96
C ARG A 182 -9.64 23.84 -7.21
N ALA A 183 -8.89 24.16 -6.14
CA ALA A 183 -7.53 24.69 -6.27
C ALA A 183 -6.57 23.69 -6.94
N LEU A 184 -6.71 22.39 -6.69
CA LEU A 184 -5.94 21.35 -7.39
C LEU A 184 -6.32 21.25 -8.86
N VAL A 185 -7.61 21.23 -9.17
CA VAL A 185 -8.09 21.17 -10.55
C VAL A 185 -7.60 22.39 -11.33
N ALA A 186 -7.72 23.60 -10.77
CA ALA A 186 -7.19 24.82 -11.37
C ALA A 186 -5.69 24.72 -11.65
N ASN A 187 -4.91 24.26 -10.66
CA ASN A 187 -3.47 24.06 -10.81
C ASN A 187 -3.11 23.07 -11.93
N TRP A 188 -3.89 22.01 -12.12
CA TRP A 188 -3.64 21.03 -13.20
C TRP A 188 -4.10 21.50 -14.57
N THR A 189 -5.11 22.36 -14.63
CA THR A 189 -5.60 23.00 -15.87
C THR A 189 -4.65 24.09 -16.36
N ASP A 190 -3.84 24.68 -15.48
CA ASP A 190 -2.85 25.70 -15.85
C ASP A 190 -1.91 25.20 -16.98
N PRO A 191 -1.76 25.93 -18.10
CA PRO A 191 -0.97 25.51 -19.26
C PRO A 191 0.47 25.11 -18.92
N LYS A 192 1.06 25.76 -17.91
CA LYS A 192 2.41 25.45 -17.40
C LYS A 192 2.54 24.03 -16.87
N ASN A 193 1.46 23.48 -16.32
CA ASN A 193 1.40 22.15 -15.70
C ASN A 193 0.70 21.12 -16.61
N MET A 194 0.19 21.54 -17.77
CA MET A 194 -0.67 20.75 -18.66
C MET A 194 0.10 19.85 -19.65
N LYS A 195 1.45 19.87 -19.62
CA LYS A 195 2.32 19.06 -20.50
C LYS A 195 2.05 17.55 -20.46
N GLU A 196 1.26 17.07 -19.49
CA GLU A 196 0.89 15.66 -19.30
C GLU A 196 -0.50 15.28 -19.86
N ARG A 197 -1.27 16.22 -20.44
CA ARG A 197 -2.67 15.97 -20.87
C ARG A 197 -2.77 15.22 -22.20
N THR A 198 -1.76 15.27 -23.06
CA THR A 198 -1.84 14.85 -24.48
C THR A 198 -1.29 13.46 -24.78
N ASN A 199 -0.77 12.71 -23.81
CA ASN A 199 -0.17 11.39 -24.09
C ASN A 199 -1.17 10.24 -24.25
N ASN A 200 -2.48 10.48 -24.29
CA ASN A 200 -3.47 9.39 -24.41
C ASN A 200 -4.57 9.75 -25.40
N VAL A 201 -4.26 9.67 -26.70
CA VAL A 201 -5.26 9.37 -27.72
C VAL A 201 -5.19 7.84 -27.93
N GLU A 202 -6.33 7.19 -27.69
CA GLU A 202 -6.64 5.75 -27.85
C GLU A 202 -5.96 4.75 -26.88
N PRO A 203 -6.74 4.02 -26.06
CA PRO A 203 -6.21 3.00 -25.16
C PRO A 203 -6.04 1.67 -25.89
N SER A 204 -4.80 1.32 -26.26
CA SER A 204 -4.50 -0.10 -26.49
C SER A 204 -4.52 -0.81 -25.14
N LEU A 205 -5.45 -1.75 -25.02
CA LEU A 205 -5.43 -2.78 -24.00
C LEU A 205 -4.07 -3.48 -24.14
N ASP A 206 -3.16 -3.21 -23.20
CA ASP A 206 -1.90 -3.94 -22.90
C ASP A 206 -0.74 -2.96 -22.60
N ALA A 207 -0.89 -2.18 -21.53
CA ALA A 207 0.26 -1.58 -20.86
C ALA A 207 -0.04 -1.50 -19.37
N ASN A 208 0.09 -2.65 -18.72
CA ASN A 208 0.58 -2.68 -17.35
C ASN A 208 1.99 -2.07 -17.37
N GLU A 209 2.12 -0.74 -17.37
CA GLU A 209 3.36 -0.09 -17.00
C GLU A 209 3.57 -0.36 -15.51
N GLU A 210 4.20 -1.51 -15.29
CA GLU A 210 5.12 -1.80 -14.21
C GLU A 210 5.76 -0.50 -13.73
N LEU A 211 5.50 -0.15 -12.47
CA LEU A 211 6.30 0.84 -11.75
C LEU A 211 7.75 0.45 -11.99
N ASP A 212 8.49 1.27 -12.75
CA ASP A 212 9.86 0.98 -13.15
C ASP A 212 10.64 0.52 -11.92
N ALA A 213 10.87 -0.80 -11.84
CA ALA A 213 11.48 -1.43 -10.69
C ALA A 213 12.88 -0.85 -10.46
N VAL A 214 13.51 -0.38 -11.55
CA VAL A 214 14.80 0.29 -11.55
C VAL A 214 14.68 1.69 -10.94
N GLU A 215 13.63 2.46 -11.24
CA GLU A 215 13.42 3.78 -10.61
C GLU A 215 13.09 3.65 -9.12
N ALA A 216 12.28 2.65 -8.75
CA ALA A 216 11.97 2.34 -7.35
C ALA A 216 13.24 1.87 -6.59
N PHE A 217 14.08 1.05 -7.23
CA PHE A 217 15.35 0.58 -6.68
C PHE A 217 16.35 1.73 -6.50
N LYS A 218 16.56 2.56 -7.53
CA LYS A 218 17.40 3.76 -7.47
C LYS A 218 16.95 4.69 -6.34
N ALA A 219 15.65 4.96 -6.20
CA ALA A 219 15.13 5.83 -5.15
C ALA A 219 15.39 5.30 -3.72
N CYS A 220 15.46 3.99 -3.54
CA CYS A 220 15.72 3.36 -2.24
C CYS A 220 17.22 3.26 -1.91
N HIS A 221 18.08 3.20 -2.93
CA HIS A 221 19.53 3.01 -2.78
C HIS A 221 20.38 4.25 -3.05
N THR A 222 19.77 5.39 -3.41
CA THR A 222 20.48 6.69 -3.48
C THR A 222 20.61 7.33 -2.10
N SER A 223 21.86 7.53 -1.65
CA SER A 223 22.20 8.37 -0.51
C SER A 223 22.44 9.82 -0.96
N SER A 224 21.97 10.80 -0.18
CA SER A 224 22.19 12.23 -0.47
C SER A 224 23.66 12.66 -0.40
N LYS A 225 24.53 11.90 0.29
CA LYS A 225 25.95 12.23 0.45
C LYS A 225 26.85 11.54 -0.58
N HIS A 226 26.47 10.36 -1.06
CA HIS A 226 27.33 9.49 -1.88
C HIS A 226 26.67 8.98 -3.17
N GLY A 227 25.42 9.37 -3.47
CA GLY A 227 24.68 8.89 -4.64
C GLY A 227 24.28 7.41 -4.50
N LEU A 228 24.11 6.72 -5.63
CA LEU A 228 23.97 5.26 -5.63
C LEU A 228 25.27 4.60 -5.16
N THR A 229 25.16 3.67 -4.22
CA THR A 229 26.27 2.83 -3.77
C THR A 229 26.75 1.93 -4.92
N GLU A 230 28.06 1.66 -5.04
CA GLU A 230 28.63 0.81 -6.10
C GLU A 230 27.90 -0.54 -6.30
N PRO A 231 27.57 -1.30 -5.24
CA PRO A 231 26.82 -2.56 -5.40
C PRO A 231 25.41 -2.35 -6.00
N ALA A 232 24.82 -1.18 -5.78
CA ALA A 232 23.52 -0.83 -6.35
C ALA A 232 23.63 -0.26 -7.77
N ARG A 233 24.82 0.17 -8.22
CA ARG A 233 25.06 0.52 -9.63
C ARG A 233 25.26 -0.72 -10.49
N GLU A 234 25.93 -1.73 -9.94
CA GLU A 234 26.14 -3.02 -10.60
C GLU A 234 24.87 -3.88 -10.68
N ALA A 235 23.91 -3.67 -9.78
CA ALA A 235 22.65 -4.42 -9.72
C ALA A 235 21.53 -3.86 -10.63
N ILE A 236 21.79 -2.80 -11.39
CA ILE A 236 20.86 -2.16 -12.34
C ILE A 236 21.26 -2.55 -13.76
#